data_AF-A0A1I0FZ85-F1
#
_entry.id   AF-A0A1I0FZ85-F1
#
_cell.length_a   1.000
_cell.length_b   1.000
_cell.length_c   1.000
_cell.angle_alpha   90.00
_cell.angle_beta   90.00
_cell.angle_gamma   90.00
#
_symmetry.space_group_name_H-M   'P 1'
#
loop_
_entity.id
_entity.type
_entity.pdbx_description
1 polymer ?
#
loop_
_entity_poly.entity_id
_entity_poly.type
_entity_poly.pdbx_seq_one_letter_code
_entity_poly.pdbx_strand_id
1 'polypeptide(L)' 'MDEKKLFRLDLAIAVEATTAKEAFDILITDETLKQVRELIIQSKDNISEMFEKEEKPAIIN' A
#
# COMPACT_ATOMS: atom_id res chain seq x y z
N MET A 1 -7.46 -19.34 -18.33
CA MET A 1 -6.43 -18.97 -17.35
C MET A 1 -6.82 -17.60 -16.87
N ASP A 2 -7.09 -17.45 -15.58
CA ASP A 2 -7.43 -16.13 -15.02
C ASP A 2 -6.18 -15.23 -15.12
N GLU A 3 -6.32 -14.10 -15.82
CA GLU A 3 -5.26 -13.11 -15.92
C GLU A 3 -4.92 -12.56 -14.53
N LYS A 4 -3.66 -12.71 -14.11
CA LYS A 4 -3.19 -12.13 -12.86
C LYS A 4 -2.92 -10.64 -13.07
N LYS A 5 -3.58 -9.79 -12.29
CA LYS A 5 -3.29 -8.35 -12.25
C LYS A 5 -2.20 -8.07 -11.23
N LEU A 6 -1.20 -7.28 -11.61
CA LEU A 6 -0.15 -6.82 -10.71
C LEU A 6 -0.63 -5.52 -10.02
N PHE A 7 -0.75 -5.56 -8.70
CA PHE A 7 -0.91 -4.34 -7.90
C PHE A 7 0.42 -4.01 -7.21
N ARG A 8 0.85 -2.76 -7.33
CA ARG A 8 2.08 -2.26 -6.73
C ARG A 8 1.74 -1.18 -5.72
N LEU A 9 2.16 -1.38 -4.48
CA LEU A 9 2.09 -0.37 -3.43
C LEU A 9 3.49 0.19 -3.19
N ASP A 10 3.73 1.42 -3.61
CA ASP A 10 4.98 2.13 -3.32
C ASP A 10 4.87 2.83 -1.97
N LEU A 11 5.44 2.23 -0.92
CA LEU A 11 5.55 2.84 0.40
C LEU A 11 6.87 3.59 0.51
N ALA A 12 6.80 4.90 0.77
CA ALA A 12 7.96 5.73 1.08
C ALA A 12 7.90 6.13 2.55
N ILE A 13 8.91 5.75 3.32
CA ILE A 13 9.05 6.14 4.73
C ILE A 13 10.29 7.02 4.83
N ALA A 14 10.10 8.26 5.28
CA ALA A 14 11.17 9.17 5.63
C ALA A 14 11.34 9.17 7.15
N VAL A 15 12.56 8.97 7.62
CA VAL A 15 12.90 9.03 9.04
C VAL A 15 14.03 10.04 9.24
N GLU A 16 13.92 10.85 10.28
CA GLU A 16 14.97 11.77 10.70
C GLU A 16 15.71 11.13 11.88
N ALA A 17 17.02 10.99 11.76
CA ALA A 17 17.85 10.32 12.76
C ALA A 17 19.28 10.85 12.72
N THR A 18 19.94 10.83 13.87
CA THR A 18 21.35 11.22 14.04
C THR A 18 22.32 10.05 13.81
N THR A 19 21.82 8.81 13.90
CA THR A 19 22.59 7.59 13.65
C THR A 19 21.80 6.56 12.84
N ALA A 20 22.51 5.65 12.18
CA ALA A 20 21.87 4.53 11.47
C ALA A 20 21.06 3.62 12.40
N LYS A 21 21.56 3.40 13.63
CA LYS A 21 20.85 2.60 14.63
C LYS A 21 19.52 3.24 15.02
N GLU A 22 19.52 4.55 15.27
CA GLU A 22 18.29 5.30 15.55
C GLU A 22 17.31 5.23 14.37
N ALA A 23 17.78 5.37 13.13
CA ALA A 23 16.95 5.20 11.94
C ALA A 23 16.30 3.80 11.88
N PHE A 24 17.07 2.73 12.18
CA PHE A 24 16.53 1.37 12.22
C PHE A 24 15.54 1.16 13.35
N ASP A 25 15.84 1.69 14.53
CA ASP A 25 14.98 1.59 15.71
C ASP A 25 13.62 2.27 15.45
N ILE A 26 13.59 3.41 14.75
CA ILE A 26 12.36 4.11 14.36
C ILE A 26 11.47 3.23 13.46
N LEU A 27 12.07 2.55 12.46
CA LEU A 27 11.33 1.73 11.50
C LEU A 27 10.59 0.55 12.13
N ILE A 28 11.09 0.06 13.26
CA ILE A 28 10.52 -1.12 13.96
C ILE A 28 9.64 -0.73 15.14
N THR A 29 9.40 0.56 15.39
CA THR A 29 8.48 0.97 16.45
C THR A 29 7.05 0.52 16.14
N ASP A 30 6.31 0.17 17.18
CA ASP A 30 4.89 -0.20 17.05
C ASP A 30 4.08 0.90 16.37
N GLU A 31 4.44 2.17 16.59
CA GLU A 31 3.81 3.32 15.95
C GLU A 31 4.06 3.36 14.44
N THR A 32 5.32 3.26 14.00
CA THR A 32 5.64 3.23 12.56
C THR A 32 5.02 2.02 11.87
N LEU A 33 5.06 0.84 12.50
CA LEU A 33 4.44 -0.37 11.97
C LEU A 33 2.91 -0.23 11.86
N LYS A 34 2.27 0.43 12.85
CA LYS A 34 0.84 0.73 12.81
C LYS A 34 0.49 1.67 11.65
N GLN A 35 1.25 2.73 11.44
CA GLN A 35 1.04 3.68 10.33
C GLN A 35 1.18 3.00 8.97
N VAL A 36 2.22 2.18 8.79
CA VAL A 36 2.41 1.37 7.57
C VAL A 36 1.22 0.45 7.33
N ARG A 37 0.71 -0.19 8.38
CA ARG A 37 -0.46 -1.07 8.28
C ARG A 37 -1.72 -0.31 7.87
N GLU A 38 -1.94 0.89 8.40
CA GLU A 38 -3.07 1.75 8.03
C GLU A 38 -3.01 2.14 6.54
N LEU A 39 -1.84 2.49 6.02
CA LEU A 39 -1.64 2.79 4.59
C LEU A 39 -1.94 1.58 3.69
N ILE A 40 -1.55 0.38 4.11
CA ILE A 40 -1.87 -0.87 3.39
C ILE A 40 -3.39 -1.10 3.38
N ILE A 41 -4.07 -0.88 4.51
CA ILE A 41 -5.53 -1.03 4.59
C ILE A 41 -6.23 -0.02 3.68
N GLN A 42 -5.83 1.26 3.70
CA GLN A 42 -6.38 2.27 2.79
C GLN A 42 -6.15 1.89 1.32
N SER A 43 -4.98 1.33 1.01
CA SER A 43 -4.67 0.86 -0.34
C SER A 43 -5.49 -0.36 -0.74
N LYS A 44 -5.94 -1.18 0.22
CA LYS A 44 -6.81 -2.34 -0.04
C LYS A 44 -8.13 -1.92 -0.70
N ASP A 45 -8.69 -0.81 -0.28
CA ASP A 45 -9.94 -0.29 -0.86
C ASP A 45 -9.73 0.12 -2.33
N ASN A 46 -8.55 0.70 -2.64
CA ASN A 46 -8.16 0.99 -4.02
C ASN A 46 -7.94 -0.26 -4.87
N ILE A 47 -7.41 -1.35 -4.28
CA ILE A 47 -7.31 -2.65 -4.95
C ILE A 47 -8.72 -3.16 -5.27
N SER A 48 -9.63 -3.18 -4.30
CA SER A 48 -11.01 -3.63 -4.50
C SER A 48 -11.67 -2.88 -5.67
N GLU A 49 -11.54 -1.55 -5.74
CA GLU A 49 -12.07 -0.78 -6.86
C GLU A 49 -11.47 -1.16 -8.24
N MET A 50 -10.17 -1.44 -8.32
CA MET A 50 -9.51 -1.85 -9.58
C MET A 50 -10.00 -3.21 -10.10
N PHE A 51 -10.43 -4.09 -9.19
CA PHE A 51 -10.92 -5.42 -9.56
C PHE A 51 -12.45 -5.43 -9.72
N GLU A 52 -13.20 -4.55 -9.05
CA GLU A 52 -14.66 -4.44 -9.14
C GLU A 52 -15.17 -3.53 -10.28
N LYS A 53 -14.45 -2.47 -10.65
CA LYS A 53 -14.90 -1.53 -11.72
C LYS A 53 -14.91 -2.15 -13.12
N GLU A 54 -14.26 -3.29 -13.33
CA GLU A 54 -14.30 -4.03 -14.60
C GLU A 54 -15.54 -4.93 -14.78
N GLU A 55 -16.34 -5.19 -13.73
CA GLU A 55 -17.57 -5.99 -13.88
C GLU A 55 -18.70 -5.25 -14.60
N LYS A 56 -18.57 -3.94 -14.83
CA LYS A 56 -19.50 -3.22 -15.71
C LYS A 56 -18.90 -3.17 -17.11
N PRO A 57 -19.45 -3.92 -18.08
CA PRO A 57 -18.96 -3.84 -19.45
C PRO A 57 -19.07 -2.37 -19.89
N ALA A 58 -18.00 -1.84 -20.47
CA ALA A 58 -18.09 -0.60 -21.21
C ALA A 58 -19.14 -0.83 -22.31
N ILE A 59 -20.34 -0.29 -22.12
CA ILE A 59 -21.34 -0.24 -23.18
C ILE A 59 -20.77 0.72 -24.23
N ILE A 60 -20.15 0.16 -25.26
CA ILE A 60 -19.76 0.90 -26.46
C ILE A 60 -21.07 1.09 -27.25
N ASN A 61 -21.63 2.30 -27.22
CA ASN A 61 -22.68 2.75 -28.14
C ASN A 61 -22.07 3.67 -29.19
#